data_AF-A0A392TLI1-F1
#
_entry.id   AF-A0A392TLI1-F1
#
_cell.length_a   1.000
_cell.length_b   1.000
_cell.length_c   1.000
_cell.angle_alpha   90.00
_cell.angle_beta   90.00
_cell.angle_gamma   90.00
#
_symmetry.space_group_name_H-M   'P 1'
#
loop_
_entity.id
_entity.type
_entity.pdbx_description
1 polymer ?
#
loop_
_entity_poly.entity_id
_entity_poly.type
_entity_poly.pdbx_seq_one_letter_code
_entity_poly.pdbx_strand_id
1 'polypeptide(L)'
;MRIMIKGGVWKNTEDEILKAAVMKYGKNQWARISSLLVRKSAKQCKARWYEWLDPSIKKTEWTREEDEKLLHLAKLMPTQWRTIAPIVG
;
A
#
# COMPACT_ATOMS: atom_id res chain seq x y z
N MET A 1 -16.07 -16.21 -23.37
CA MET A 1 -15.09 -15.22 -22.84
C MET A 1 -15.29 -15.12 -21.33
N ARG A 2 -14.36 -15.61 -20.49
CA ARG A 2 -14.53 -15.55 -19.02
C ARG A 2 -14.23 -14.13 -18.54
N ILE A 3 -15.26 -13.38 -18.12
CA ILE A 3 -15.09 -12.08 -17.46
C ILE A 3 -14.49 -12.33 -16.08
N MET A 4 -13.16 -12.19 -15.94
CA MET A 4 -12.50 -12.25 -14.63
C MET A 4 -12.72 -10.94 -13.88
N ILE A 5 -13.59 -10.96 -12.86
CA ILE A 5 -13.75 -9.83 -11.93
C ILE A 5 -12.49 -9.72 -11.06
N LYS A 6 -11.61 -8.77 -11.41
CA LYS A 6 -10.40 -8.43 -10.64
C LYS A 6 -10.77 -7.58 -9.42
N GLY A 7 -10.38 -8.02 -8.23
CA GLY A 7 -10.65 -7.34 -6.96
C GLY A 7 -11.06 -8.29 -5.83
N GLY A 8 -11.58 -7.69 -4.76
CA GLY A 8 -11.95 -8.38 -3.53
C GLY A 8 -10.89 -8.25 -2.43
N VAL A 9 -11.27 -8.70 -1.23
CA VAL A 9 -10.45 -8.67 -0.02
C VAL A 9 -9.10 -9.37 -0.27
N TRP A 10 -8.03 -8.81 0.28
CA TRP A 10 -6.71 -9.42 0.28
C TRP A 10 -6.65 -10.53 1.32
N LYS A 11 -6.33 -11.75 0.87
CA LYS A 11 -6.05 -12.88 1.77
C LYS A 11 -4.58 -12.86 2.18
N ASN A 12 -4.27 -13.43 3.34
CA ASN A 12 -2.88 -13.58 3.79
C ASN A 12 -2.02 -14.32 2.75
N THR A 13 -2.57 -15.35 2.08
CA THR A 13 -1.85 -16.06 1.01
C THR A 13 -1.52 -15.15 -0.18
N GLU A 14 -2.41 -14.24 -0.55
CA GLU A 14 -2.15 -13.26 -1.62
C GLU A 14 -1.09 -12.24 -1.20
N ASP A 15 -1.10 -11.81 0.08
CA ASP A 15 -0.09 -10.91 0.63
C ASP A 15 1.30 -11.57 0.67
N GLU A 16 1.41 -12.83 1.09
CA GLU A 16 2.70 -13.55 1.09
C GLU A 16 3.25 -13.77 -0.32
N ILE A 17 2.39 -14.12 -1.28
CA ILE A 17 2.79 -14.19 -2.70
C ILE A 17 3.27 -12.81 -3.17
N LEU A 18 2.56 -11.74 -2.83
CA LEU A 18 2.94 -10.37 -3.21
C LEU A 18 4.30 -9.98 -2.61
N LYS A 19 4.54 -10.27 -1.32
CA LYS A 19 5.82 -10.02 -0.66
C LYS A 19 6.96 -10.76 -1.36
N ALA A 20 6.81 -12.06 -1.55
CA ALA A 20 7.83 -12.88 -2.21
C ALA A 20 8.10 -12.41 -3.65
N ALA A 21 7.05 -12.03 -4.39
CA ALA A 21 7.18 -11.50 -5.74
C ALA A 21 7.89 -10.15 -5.80
N VAL A 22 7.62 -9.24 -4.85
CA VAL A 22 8.33 -7.95 -4.74
C VAL A 22 9.80 -8.17 -4.37
N MET A 23 10.11 -9.10 -3.46
CA MET A 23 11.49 -9.47 -3.14
C MET A 23 12.24 -10.02 -4.37
N LYS A 24 11.56 -10.79 -5.23
CA LYS A 24 12.17 -11.41 -6.42
C LYS A 24 12.29 -10.46 -7.62
N TYR A 25 11.28 -9.63 -7.88
CA TYR A 25 11.18 -8.83 -9.12
C TYR A 25 11.33 -7.32 -8.89
N GLY A 26 11.41 -6.86 -7.64
CA GLY A 26 11.49 -5.45 -7.27
C GLY A 26 10.15 -4.70 -7.40
N LYS A 27 10.18 -3.40 -7.09
CA LYS A 27 9.00 -2.52 -7.02
C LYS A 27 8.61 -1.86 -8.35
N ASN A 28 9.21 -2.29 -9.47
CA ASN A 28 8.97 -1.69 -10.81
C ASN A 28 8.25 -2.65 -11.79
N GLN A 29 8.15 -3.94 -11.48
CA GLN A 29 7.59 -4.98 -12.38
C GLN A 29 6.18 -5.43 -11.97
N TRP A 30 5.26 -4.50 -11.69
CA TRP A 30 3.92 -4.81 -11.18
C TRP A 30 3.06 -5.67 -12.10
N ALA A 31 3.21 -5.55 -13.41
CA ALA A 31 2.52 -6.40 -14.38
C ALA A 31 2.90 -7.87 -14.19
N ARG A 32 4.22 -8.13 -14.06
CA ARG A 32 4.76 -9.47 -13.80
C ARG A 32 4.30 -10.01 -12.45
N ILE A 33 4.37 -9.18 -11.40
CA ILE A 33 3.89 -9.56 -10.06
C ILE A 33 2.40 -9.94 -10.10
N SER A 34 1.57 -9.14 -10.77
CA SER A 34 0.13 -9.42 -10.84
C SER A 34 -0.23 -10.70 -11.60
N SER A 35 0.64 -11.18 -12.49
CA SER A 35 0.40 -12.46 -13.19
C SER A 35 0.42 -13.67 -12.24
N LEU A 36 1.02 -13.53 -11.05
CA LEU A 36 1.04 -14.56 -10.00
C LEU A 36 -0.24 -14.54 -9.14
N LEU A 37 -1.09 -13.53 -9.28
CA LEU A 37 -2.29 -13.31 -8.47
C LEU A 37 -3.54 -13.27 -9.37
N VAL A 38 -4.26 -14.39 -9.42
CA VAL A 38 -5.38 -14.65 -10.34
C VAL A 38 -6.42 -13.51 -10.38
N ARG A 39 -6.71 -12.88 -9.24
CA ARG A 39 -7.77 -11.87 -9.11
C ARG A 39 -7.27 -10.47 -8.76
N LYS A 40 -5.96 -10.20 -8.80
CA LYS A 40 -5.40 -8.89 -8.46
C LYS A 40 -4.70 -8.27 -9.66
N SER A 41 -5.05 -7.04 -10.01
CA SER A 41 -4.40 -6.28 -11.08
C SER A 41 -3.06 -5.69 -10.64
N ALA A 42 -2.22 -5.30 -11.60
CA ALA A 42 -0.96 -4.60 -11.33
C ALA A 42 -1.17 -3.34 -10.47
N LYS A 43 -2.22 -2.56 -10.75
CA LYS A 43 -2.59 -1.37 -9.97
C LYS A 43 -2.95 -1.74 -8.52
N GLN A 44 -3.71 -2.83 -8.33
CA GLN A 44 -4.07 -3.32 -6.99
C GLN A 44 -2.84 -3.83 -6.23
N CYS A 45 -1.94 -4.56 -6.88
CA CYS A 45 -0.70 -5.04 -6.26
C CYS A 45 0.19 -3.88 -5.82
N LYS A 46 0.33 -2.86 -6.69
CA LYS A 46 1.09 -1.64 -6.37
C LYS A 46 0.48 -0.92 -5.17
N ALA A 47 -0.83 -0.68 -5.18
CA ALA A 47 -1.52 -0.02 -4.07
C ALA A 47 -1.36 -0.82 -2.76
N ARG A 48 -1.61 -2.14 -2.79
CA ARG A 48 -1.47 -3.01 -1.61
C ARG A 48 -0.07 -2.97 -1.01
N TRP A 49 0.95 -2.92 -1.86
CA TRP A 49 2.33 -2.77 -1.40
C TRP A 49 2.53 -1.46 -0.64
N TYR A 50 2.30 -0.33 -1.31
CA TYR A 50 2.60 1.00 -0.74
C TYR A 50 1.64 1.45 0.37
N GLU A 51 0.46 0.85 0.50
CA GLU A 51 -0.53 1.22 1.52
C GLU A 51 -0.56 0.24 2.71
N TRP A 52 0.02 -0.96 2.58
CA TRP A 52 -0.07 -1.95 3.65
C TRP A 52 1.16 -2.86 3.83
N LEU A 53 1.81 -3.31 2.76
CA LEU A 53 2.86 -4.35 2.89
C LEU A 53 4.28 -3.80 2.96
N ASP A 54 4.53 -2.56 2.54
CA ASP A 54 5.86 -1.97 2.62
C ASP A 54 6.30 -1.90 4.10
N PRO A 55 7.44 -2.50 4.48
CA PRO A 55 7.92 -2.48 5.86
C PRO A 55 8.17 -1.08 6.43
N SER A 56 8.30 -0.05 5.59
CA SER A 56 8.42 1.33 6.04
C SER A 56 7.14 1.91 6.64
N ILE A 57 5.99 1.25 6.45
CA ILE A 57 4.70 1.71 6.98
C ILE A 57 4.63 1.35 8.46
N LYS A 58 4.60 2.37 9.32
CA LYS A 58 4.39 2.17 10.76
C LYS A 58 2.98 1.68 11.02
N LYS A 59 2.88 0.55 11.72
CA LYS A 59 1.62 -0.05 12.18
C LYS A 59 1.52 -0.07 13.71
N THR A 60 2.37 0.72 14.35
CA THR A 60 2.39 0.93 15.79
C THR A 60 1.38 2.00 16.17
N GLU A 61 1.21 2.17 17.48
CA GLU A 61 0.45 3.30 18.01
C GLU A 61 1.13 4.63 17.63
N TRP A 62 0.30 5.67 17.49
CA TRP A 62 0.73 7.02 17.22
C TRP A 62 1.41 7.61 18.45
N THR A 63 2.52 8.30 18.26
CA THR A 63 3.11 9.09 19.35
C THR A 63 2.41 10.44 19.47
N ARG A 64 2.52 11.06 20.64
CA ARG A 64 1.98 12.40 20.88
C ARG A 64 2.56 13.43 19.91
N GLU A 65 3.84 13.30 19.57
CA GLU A 65 4.53 14.18 18.63
C GLU A 65 4.00 14.01 17.20
N GLU A 66 3.67 12.78 16.80
CA GLU A 66 3.04 12.48 15.52
C GLU A 66 1.63 13.08 15.44
N ASP A 67 0.83 12.95 16.50
CA ASP A 67 -0.51 13.54 16.61
C ASP A 67 -0.48 15.07 16.54
N GLU A 68 0.39 15.71 17.32
CA GLU A 68 0.55 17.17 17.33
C GLU A 68 0.97 17.69 15.94
N LYS A 69 1.92 17.00 15.29
CA LYS A 69 2.34 17.33 13.93
C LYS A 69 1.21 17.13 12.92
N LEU A 70 0.44 16.05 13.02
CA LEU A 70 -0.69 15.78 12.12
C LEU A 70 -1.75 16.88 12.21
N LEU A 71 -2.16 17.25 13.42
CA LEU A 71 -3.17 18.30 13.65
C LEU A 71 -2.68 19.66 13.12
N HIS A 72 -1.41 19.99 13.34
CA HIS A 72 -0.82 21.21 12.82
C HIS A 72 -0.84 21.24 11.29
N LEU A 73 -0.37 20.18 10.63
CA LEU A 73 -0.30 20.10 9.18
C LEU A 73 -1.68 20.04 8.52
N ALA A 74 -2.65 19.35 9.12
CA ALA A 74 -4.02 19.29 8.61
C ALA A 74 -4.71 20.66 8.65
N LYS A 75 -4.38 21.50 9.63
CA LYS A 75 -4.85 22.89 9.70
C LYS A 75 -4.21 23.78 8.62
N LEU A 76 -2.92 23.60 8.35
CA LEU A 76 -2.19 24.39 7.34
C LEU A 76 -2.50 23.96 5.90
N MET A 77 -2.69 22.66 5.66
CA MET A 77 -2.90 22.09 4.33
C MET A 77 -4.19 21.23 4.29
N PRO A 78 -5.38 21.85 4.34
CA PRO A 78 -6.64 21.13 4.40
C PRO A 78 -6.78 20.11 3.25
N THR A 79 -7.13 18.87 3.59
CA THR A 79 -7.38 17.75 2.65
C THR A 79 -6.19 17.27 1.81
N GLN A 80 -4.97 17.76 2.06
CA GLN A 80 -3.77 17.38 1.30
C GLN A 80 -3.04 16.16 1.89
N TRP A 81 -3.76 15.06 2.14
CA TRP A 81 -3.21 13.89 2.85
C TRP A 81 -2.01 13.23 2.18
N ARG A 82 -1.92 13.26 0.84
CA ARG A 82 -0.74 12.76 0.12
C ARG A 82 0.52 13.58 0.37
N THR A 83 0.35 14.87 0.68
CA THR A 83 1.45 15.77 1.06
C THR A 83 1.78 15.62 2.54
N ILE A 84 0.77 15.47 3.40
CA ILE A 84 0.94 15.38 4.86
C ILE A 84 1.58 14.04 5.28
N ALA A 85 1.11 12.92 4.74
CA ALA A 85 1.55 11.58 5.13
C ALA A 85 3.08 11.41 5.20
N PRO A 86 3.88 11.74 4.16
CA PRO A 86 5.34 11.58 4.22
C PRO A 86 6.04 12.51 5.22
N ILE A 87 5.40 13.60 5.68
CA ILE A 87 5.98 14.55 6.65
C ILE A 87 5.77 14.06 8.10
N VAL A 88 4.63 13.42 8.33
CA VAL A 88 4.30 12.81 9.62
C VAL A 88 5.09 11.53 9.82
N GLY A 89 5.14 10.69 8.78
CA GLY A 89 5.86 9.41 8.75
C GLY A 89 4.95 8.24 9.05
#